data_AF-A0A932Q1T8-F1
#
_entry.id   AF-A0A932Q1T8-F1
#
_cell.length_a   1.000
_cell.length_b   1.000
_cell.length_c   1.000
_cell.angle_alpha   90.00
_cell.angle_beta   90.00
_cell.angle_gamma   90.00
#
_symmetry.space_group_name_H-M   'P 1'
#
loop_
_entity.id
_entity.type
_entity.pdbx_description
1 polymer ?
#
loop_
_entity_poly.entity_id
_entity_poly.type
_entity_poly.pdbx_seq_one_letter_code
_entity_poly.pdbx_strand_id
1 'polypeptide(L)' 'MYFYLDSSALVKHYAPEPGSEIVDRIVESLRGKRVIVSLWILAEVIAALNRKKNAVPASTEKISQQELSEML' A
#
# COMPACT_ATOMS: atom_id res chain seq x y z
N MET A 1 -0.44 26.47 10.10
CA MET A 1 0.63 25.66 9.49
C MET A 1 -0.02 24.55 8.68
N TYR A 2 0.49 24.29 7.48
CA TYR A 2 0.00 23.23 6.60
C TYR A 2 1.08 22.16 6.46
N PHE A 3 0.66 20.90 6.40
CA PHE A 3 1.56 19.76 6.20
C PHE A 3 1.24 19.11 4.87
N TYR A 4 2.28 18.76 4.12
CA TYR A 4 2.14 18.01 2.88
C TYR A 4 2.55 16.57 3.11
N LEU A 5 1.72 15.62 2.68
CA LEU A 5 2.07 14.20 2.71
C LEU A 5 2.30 13.72 1.28
N ASP A 6 3.48 13.14 1.07
CA ASP A 6 3.82 12.47 -0.17
C ASP A 6 3.08 11.11 -0.30
N SER A 7 3.00 10.58 -1.51
CA SER A 7 2.30 9.34 -1.81
C SER A 7 2.91 8.16 -1.06
N SER A 8 4.24 8.14 -0.89
CA SER A 8 4.94 7.12 -0.12
C SER A 8 4.51 7.06 1.35
N ALA A 9 4.32 8.20 2.01
CA ALA A 9 3.83 8.27 3.38
C ALA A 9 2.38 7.77 3.48
N LEU A 10 1.51 8.18 2.55
CA LEU A 10 0.12 7.72 2.55
C LEU A 10 0.01 6.21 2.29
N VAL A 11 0.80 5.67 1.36
CA VAL A 11 0.81 4.23 1.09
C VAL A 11 1.22 3.44 2.32
N LYS A 12 2.28 3.86 3.03
CA LYS A 12 2.74 3.22 4.28
C LYS A 12 1.70 3.20 5.38
N HIS A 13 0.91 4.27 5.48
CA HIS A 13 -0.16 4.37 6.47
C HIS A 13 -1.32 3.41 6.18
N TYR A 14 -1.64 3.18 4.89
CA TYR A 14 -2.77 2.32 4.49
C TYR A 14 -2.39 0.87 4.18
N ALA A 15 -1.13 0.60 3.85
CA ALA A 15 -0.61 -0.72 3.53
C ALA A 15 0.72 -0.94 4.28
N PRO A 16 0.72 -1.73 5.37
CA PRO A 16 1.90 -1.94 6.19
C PRO A 16 3.11 -2.43 5.39
N GLU A 17 4.23 -1.73 5.56
CA GLU A 17 5.54 -2.05 4.97
C GLU A 17 6.66 -1.49 5.88
N PRO A 18 7.94 -1.82 5.62
CA PRO A 18 9.03 -1.32 6.46
C PRO A 18 9.00 0.21 6.62
N GLY A 19 8.94 0.66 7.89
CA GLY A 19 8.87 2.07 8.26
C GLY A 19 7.45 2.64 8.40
N SER A 20 6.40 1.83 8.23
CA SER A 20 5.01 2.25 8.53
C SER A 20 4.85 2.76 9.96
N GLU A 21 5.57 2.21 10.94
CA GLU A 21 5.39 2.61 12.35
C GLU A 21 5.79 4.07 12.59
N ILE A 22 6.80 4.56 11.86
CA ILE A 22 7.25 5.96 11.94
C ILE A 22 6.22 6.87 11.27
N VAL A 23 5.72 6.46 10.11
CA VAL A 23 4.69 7.20 9.36
C VAL A 23 3.42 7.33 10.19
N ASP A 24 2.96 6.26 10.82
CA ASP A 24 1.76 6.27 11.66
C ASP A 24 1.90 7.23 12.83
N ARG A 25 3.07 7.29 13.48
CA ARG A 25 3.36 8.28 14.53
C ARG A 25 3.33 9.72 14.00
N ILE A 26 3.86 9.96 12.80
CA ILE A 26 3.80 11.27 12.16
C ILE A 26 2.33 11.64 11.90
N VAL A 27 1.57 10.77 11.24
CA VAL A 27 0.14 11.00 10.93
C VAL A 27 -0.67 11.26 12.20
N GLU A 28 -0.42 10.50 13.27
CA GLU A 28 -1.05 10.70 14.57
C GLU A 28 -0.73 12.09 15.15
N SER A 29 0.53 12.53 15.04
CA SER A 29 0.95 13.87 15.47
C SER A 29 0.32 15.01 14.65
N LEU A 30 -0.26 14.69 13.48
CA LEU A 30 -0.95 15.64 12.60
C LEU A 30 -2.47 15.69 12.86
N ARG A 31 -3.02 14.90 13.78
CA ARG A 31 -4.45 15.00 14.14
C ARG A 31 -4.80 16.43 14.58
N GLY A 32 -5.91 16.93 14.05
CA GLY A 32 -6.37 18.31 14.27
C GLY A 32 -5.58 19.38 13.50
N LYS A 33 -4.56 19.00 12.71
CA LYS A 33 -3.80 19.92 11.84
C LYS A 33 -4.30 19.82 10.39
N ARG A 34 -3.99 20.84 9.59
CA ARG A 34 -4.37 20.88 8.17
C ARG A 34 -3.33 20.13 7.34
N VAL A 35 -3.77 19.04 6.71
CA VAL A 35 -2.98 18.25 5.76
C VAL A 35 -3.44 18.58 4.35
N ILE A 36 -2.49 18.80 3.45
CA ILE A 36 -2.72 19.06 2.02
C ILE A 36 -2.12 17.90 1.23
N VAL A 37 -2.87 17.44 0.24
CA VAL A 37 -2.41 16.49 -0.78
C VAL A 37 -2.80 17.02 -2.16
N SER A 38 -2.04 16.68 -3.19
CA SER A 38 -2.45 16.99 -4.57
C SER A 38 -3.27 15.85 -5.16
N LEU A 39 -4.04 16.13 -6.21
CA LEU A 39 -4.77 15.11 -6.97
C LEU A 39 -3.80 14.05 -7.56
N TRP A 40 -2.60 14.47 -7.96
CA TRP A 40 -1.56 13.59 -8.47
C TRP A 40 -1.12 12.57 -7.41
N ILE A 41 -0.85 13.02 -6.19
CA ILE A 41 -0.49 12.15 -5.05
C ILE A 41 -1.61 11.15 -4.79
N LEU A 42 -2.88 11.58 -4.84
CA LEU A 42 -4.00 10.67 -4.64
C LEU A 42 -4.04 9.56 -5.71
N ALA A 43 -3.81 9.91 -6.98
CA ALA A 43 -3.77 8.95 -8.07
C ALA A 43 -2.65 7.91 -7.89
N GLU A 44 -1.46 8.34 -7.46
CA GLU A 44 -0.34 7.46 -7.15
C GLU A 44 -0.65 6.50 -6.00
N VAL A 45 -1.24 7.02 -4.91
CA VAL A 45 -1.64 6.22 -3.76
C VAL A 45 -2.65 5.15 -4.18
N ILE A 46 -3.68 5.52 -4.93
CA ILE A 46 -4.69 4.58 -5.42
C ILE A 46 -4.05 3.50 -6.30
N ALA A 47 -3.18 3.90 -7.24
CA ALA A 47 -2.50 2.95 -8.12
C ALA A 47 -1.59 1.99 -7.33
N ALA A 48 -0.86 2.49 -6.34
CA ALA A 48 0.01 1.68 -5.49
C ALA A 48 -0.77 0.69 -4.63
N LEU A 49 -1.84 1.14 -3.98
CA LEU A 49 -2.71 0.29 -3.16
C LEU A 49 -3.41 -0.76 -4.03
N ASN A 50 -3.88 -0.40 -5.23
CA ASN A 50 -4.49 -1.35 -6.16
C ASN A 50 -3.49 -2.44 -6.61
N ARG A 51 -2.24 -2.07 -6.91
CA ARG A 51 -1.18 -3.05 -7.22
C ARG A 51 -0.93 -4.00 -6.05
N LYS A 52 -0.83 -3.48 -4.82
CA LYS A 52 -0.64 -4.31 -3.62
C LYS A 52 -1.81 -5.26 -3.38
N LYS A 53 -3.06 -4.80 -3.57
CA LYS A 53 -4.27 -5.62 -3.44
C LYS A 53 -4.32 -6.75 -4.47
N ASN A 54 -3.87 -6.49 -5.70
CA ASN A 54 -3.92 -7.46 -6.80
C ASN A 54 -2.62 -8.27 -6.95
N ALA A 55 -1.63 -8.05 -6.07
CA ALA A 55 -0.44 -8.88 -6.05
C ALA A 55 -0.84 -10.29 -5.62
N VAL A 56 -0.76 -11.25 -6.55
CA VAL A 56 -0.94 -12.66 -6.23
C VAL A 56 0.19 -13.05 -5.28
N PRO A 57 -0.10 -13.64 -4.10
CA PRO A 57 0.95 -14.16 -3.25
C PRO A 57 1.78 -15.18 -4.03
N ALA A 58 3.10 -15.06 -4.00
CA ALA A 58 4.02 -15.98 -4.67
C ALA A 58 3.85 -17.46 -4.25
N SER A 59 3.04 -17.74 -3.23
CA SER A 59 2.64 -19.08 -2.80
C SER A 59 1.66 -19.79 -3.74
N THR A 60 0.98 -19.07 -4.65
CA THR A 60 -0.09 -19.65 -5.50
C THR A 60 0.43 -20.15 -6.87
N GLU A 61 1.69 -19.90 -7.22
CA GLU A 61 2.30 -20.34 -8.49
C GLU A 61 2.94 -21.74 -8.46
N LYS A 62 2.67 -22.53 -7.42
CA LYS A 62 3.07 -23.95 -7.38
C LYS A 62 1.85 -24.88 -7.44
N ILE A 63 1.00 -24.73 -8.46
CA ILE A 63 0.27 -25.92 -8.92
C ILE A 63 1.34 -26.78 -9.59
N SER A 64 1.70 -27.86 -8.94
CA SER A 64 2.72 -28.76 -9.46
C SER A 64 2.19 -29.39 -10.76
N GLN A 65 3.07 -29.58 -11.75
CA GLN A 65 2.74 -30.29 -13.01
C GLN A 65 2.14 -31.70 -12.78
N GLN A 66 2.24 -32.21 -11.54
CA GLN A 66 1.71 -33.48 -11.08
C GLN A 66 0.19 -33.44 -10.82
N GLU A 67 -0.36 -32.30 -10.38
CA GLU A 67 -1.81 -32.14 -10.12
C GLU A 67 -2.61 -31.99 -11.43
N LEU A 68 -1.99 -31.48 -12.49
CA LEU A 68 -2.61 -31.36 -13.82
C LEU A 68 -2.76 -32.71 -14.52
N SER A 69 -1.88 -33.68 -14.24
CA SER A 69 -1.96 -35.03 -14.81
C SER A 69 -3.01 -35.93 -14.16
N GLU A 70 -3.50 -35.58 -12.96
CA GLU A 70 -4.53 -36.35 -12.26
C GLU A 70 -5.97 -35.87 -12.57
N MET A 71 -6.12 -34.74 -13.28
CA MET A 71 -7.42 -34.17 -13.67
C MET A 71 -7.83 -34.43 -15.13
N LEU A 72 -6.98 -35.09 -15.93
CA LEU A 72 -7.24 -35.54 -17.31
C LEU A 72 -7.36 -37.07 -17.35
#